data_AF-A0A227KPQ7-F1
#
_entry.id   AF-A0A227KPQ7-F1
#
_cell.length_a   1.000
_cell.length_b   1.000
_cell.length_c   1.000
_cell.angle_alpha   90.00
_cell.angle_beta   90.00
_cell.angle_gamma   90.00
#
_symmetry.space_group_name_H-M   'P 1'
#
loop_
_entity.id
_entity.type
_entity.pdbx_description
1 polymer ?
#
loop_
_entity_poly.entity_id
_entity_poly.type
_entity_poly.pdbx_seq_one_letter_code
_entity_poly.pdbx_strand_id
1 'polypeptide(L)'
;MKKDLYLSLLLSLSFSAVTVVAQQQAQEPMKKEQCLACHGPTFDDLIKKNVQAQSDSGPVNPHVWIPHAGGDEKNFSECIECHSQHPMPPKPGYKDTSASLEPCYACHHNYQLKKCSSCHGANNG
;
A
#
# COMPACT_ATOMS: atom_id res chain seq x y z
N MET A 1 35.79 47.75 47.08
CA MET A 1 34.85 46.61 47.24
C MET A 1 33.52 46.97 46.57
N LYS A 2 33.25 46.49 45.35
CA LYS A 2 31.91 46.42 44.66
C LYS A 2 31.97 46.48 43.12
N LYS A 3 33.14 46.60 42.48
CA LYS A 3 33.23 46.67 41.00
C LYS A 3 33.78 45.41 40.34
N ASP A 4 34.42 44.53 41.10
CA ASP A 4 35.08 43.33 40.55
C ASP A 4 34.19 42.08 40.56
N LEU A 5 32.96 42.19 41.07
CA LEU A 5 32.01 41.07 41.15
C LEU A 5 30.97 41.04 40.01
N TYR A 6 31.21 41.80 38.93
CA TYR A 6 30.32 41.79 37.75
C TYR A 6 30.96 41.15 36.50
N LEU A 7 32.25 40.81 36.54
CA LEU A 7 32.97 40.33 35.36
C LEU A 7 33.15 38.80 35.30
N SER A 8 32.77 38.06 36.34
CA SER A 8 32.92 36.59 36.39
C SER A 8 31.64 35.80 36.14
N LEU A 9 30.52 36.45 35.77
CA LEU A 9 29.28 35.76 35.38
C LEU A 9 29.04 35.82 33.87
N LEU A 10 30.13 35.82 33.09
CA LEU A 10 30.15 35.61 31.64
C LEU A 10 30.68 34.20 31.33
N LEU A 11 30.04 33.13 31.77
CA LEU A 11 30.34 31.79 31.23
C LEU A 11 29.35 30.72 31.69
N SER A 12 28.14 30.65 31.12
CA SER A 12 27.33 29.40 31.10
C SER A 12 25.92 29.61 30.54
N LEU A 13 25.79 30.00 29.27
CA LEU A 13 24.50 29.81 28.57
C LEU A 13 24.76 29.63 27.07
N SER A 14 25.23 28.43 26.72
CA SER A 14 25.18 27.94 25.34
C SER A 14 24.94 26.43 25.36
N PHE A 15 23.81 26.04 25.95
CA PHE A 15 23.18 24.79 25.56
C PHE A 15 22.49 25.02 24.23
N SER A 16 23.22 24.80 23.14
CA SER A 16 22.62 24.62 21.83
C SER A 16 21.65 23.46 21.93
N ALA A 17 20.36 23.75 21.97
CA ALA A 17 19.31 22.76 21.81
C ALA A 17 19.46 22.19 20.39
N VAL A 18 20.22 21.10 20.26
CA VAL A 18 20.22 20.29 19.05
C VAL A 18 18.86 19.59 19.05
N THR A 19 17.86 20.25 18.49
CA THR A 19 16.61 19.60 18.11
C THR A 19 16.94 18.61 17.01
N VAL A 20 17.14 17.35 17.39
CA VAL A 20 17.14 16.23 16.46
C VAL A 20 15.70 16.14 15.95
N VAL A 21 15.42 16.83 14.84
CA VAL A 21 14.23 16.55 14.05
C VAL A 21 14.40 15.12 13.54
N ALA A 22 13.68 14.19 14.17
CA ALA A 22 13.50 12.87 13.62
C ALA A 22 12.81 13.06 12.26
N GLN A 23 13.59 13.01 11.19
CA GLN A 23 13.05 12.89 9.85
C GLN A 23 12.34 11.54 9.78
N GLN A 24 11.01 11.56 9.96
CA GLN A 24 10.18 10.54 9.34
C GLN A 24 10.40 10.70 7.84
N GLN A 25 11.38 9.96 7.30
CA GLN A 25 11.47 9.77 5.87
C GLN A 25 10.16 9.11 5.46
N ALA A 26 9.28 9.89 4.84
CA ALA A 26 8.14 9.34 4.14
C ALA A 26 8.70 8.31 3.16
N GLN A 27 8.38 7.04 3.39
CA GLN A 27 8.86 5.98 2.53
C GLN A 27 8.21 6.18 1.16
N GLU A 28 9.06 6.40 0.15
CA GLU A 28 8.61 6.50 -1.25
C GLU A 28 7.64 5.35 -1.56
N PRO A 29 6.52 5.63 -2.24
CA PRO A 29 5.52 4.60 -2.52
C PRO A 29 6.14 3.43 -3.30
N MET A 30 5.96 2.21 -2.79
CA MET A 30 6.50 1.01 -3.44
C MET A 30 5.90 0.78 -4.82
N LYS A 31 6.76 0.38 -5.77
CA LYS A 31 6.38 -0.04 -7.11
C LYS A 31 5.90 -1.49 -7.14
N LYS A 32 5.03 -1.80 -8.09
CA LYS A 32 4.48 -3.13 -8.36
C LYS A 32 5.57 -4.20 -8.38
N GLU A 33 6.67 -3.97 -9.08
CA GLU A 33 7.77 -4.93 -9.20
C GLU A 33 8.40 -5.26 -7.84
N GLN A 34 8.47 -4.28 -6.94
CA GLN A 34 9.01 -4.47 -5.58
C GLN A 34 8.05 -5.30 -4.71
N CYS A 35 6.74 -5.12 -4.89
CA CYS A 35 5.74 -5.94 -4.20
C CYS A 35 5.77 -7.39 -4.71
N LEU A 36 5.80 -7.59 -6.03
CA LEU A 36 5.78 -8.91 -6.66
C LEU A 36 7.02 -9.76 -6.33
N ALA A 37 8.16 -9.13 -6.05
CA ALA A 37 9.39 -9.83 -5.62
C ALA A 37 9.18 -10.80 -4.43
N CYS A 38 8.18 -10.56 -3.58
CA CYS A 38 7.81 -11.48 -2.49
C CYS A 38 6.36 -12.00 -2.59
N HIS A 39 5.44 -11.21 -3.14
CA HIS A 39 4.02 -11.55 -3.19
C HIS A 39 3.63 -12.42 -4.38
N GLY A 40 4.56 -12.71 -5.29
CA GLY A 40 4.37 -13.55 -6.47
C GLY A 40 5.22 -12.98 -7.59
N PRO A 41 6.38 -13.59 -7.94
CA PRO A 41 7.34 -12.97 -8.86
C PRO A 41 6.74 -12.61 -10.23
N THR A 42 5.65 -13.27 -10.59
CA THR A 42 4.77 -12.91 -11.70
C THR A 42 3.35 -12.67 -11.20
N PHE A 43 2.56 -11.94 -11.99
CA PHE A 43 1.16 -11.69 -11.67
C PHE A 43 0.32 -12.99 -11.71
N ASP A 44 0.65 -13.90 -12.62
CA ASP A 44 0.09 -15.26 -12.65
C ASP A 44 0.35 -16.03 -11.35
N ASP A 45 1.55 -15.93 -10.78
CA ASP A 45 1.86 -16.59 -9.51
C ASP A 45 1.11 -15.98 -8.34
N LEU A 46 0.85 -14.67 -8.37
CA LEU A 46 -0.04 -14.01 -7.42
C LEU A 46 -1.47 -14.54 -7.55
N ILE A 47 -2.01 -14.64 -8.77
CA ILE A 47 -3.36 -15.17 -9.02
C ILE A 47 -3.50 -16.61 -8.49
N LYS A 48 -2.51 -17.47 -8.73
CA LYS A 48 -2.50 -18.87 -8.27
C LYS A 48 -2.55 -19.02 -6.75
N LYS A 49 -2.11 -18.02 -5.98
CA LYS A 49 -2.27 -18.01 -4.52
C LYS A 49 -3.74 -17.96 -4.08
N ASN A 50 -4.64 -17.58 -4.99
CA ASN A 50 -6.09 -17.63 -4.81
C ASN A 50 -6.58 -16.95 -3.52
N VAL A 51 -5.98 -15.81 -3.17
CA VAL A 51 -6.36 -15.03 -1.99
C VAL A 51 -7.81 -14.58 -2.15
N GLN A 52 -8.63 -14.84 -1.12
CA GLN A 52 -10.05 -14.51 -1.14
C GLN A 52 -10.31 -13.24 -0.34
N ALA A 53 -10.96 -12.26 -0.97
CA ALA A 53 -11.60 -11.12 -0.33
C ALA A 53 -13.11 -11.36 -0.29
N GLN A 54 -13.76 -10.96 0.80
CA GLN A 54 -15.21 -11.06 0.90
C GLN A 54 -15.86 -9.94 0.08
N SER A 55 -16.78 -10.29 -0.83
CA SER A 55 -17.68 -9.35 -1.50
C SER A 55 -19.14 -9.66 -1.16
N ASP A 56 -20.06 -8.78 -1.57
CA ASP A 56 -21.50 -8.98 -1.40
C ASP A 56 -22.04 -10.19 -2.18
N SER A 57 -21.32 -10.60 -3.23
CA SER A 57 -21.63 -11.80 -4.02
C SER A 57 -20.93 -13.07 -3.52
N GLY A 58 -20.19 -12.99 -2.41
CA GLY A 58 -19.38 -14.07 -1.86
C GLY A 58 -17.87 -13.84 -1.96
N PRO A 59 -17.05 -14.80 -1.52
CA PRO A 59 -15.60 -14.71 -1.64
C PRO A 59 -15.14 -14.65 -3.11
N VAL A 60 -14.22 -13.73 -3.40
CA VAL A 60 -13.63 -13.55 -4.73
C VAL A 60 -12.12 -13.35 -4.62
N ASN A 61 -11.38 -13.71 -5.66
CA ASN A 61 -9.97 -13.29 -5.80
C ASN A 61 -9.90 -12.00 -6.63
N PRO A 62 -9.58 -10.82 -6.04
CA PRO A 62 -9.57 -9.56 -6.78
C PRO A 62 -8.56 -9.55 -7.94
N HIS A 63 -7.48 -10.31 -7.80
CA HIS A 63 -6.39 -10.34 -8.77
C HIS A 63 -6.75 -11.05 -10.08
N VAL A 64 -7.86 -11.80 -10.17
CA VAL A 64 -8.30 -12.34 -11.49
C VAL A 64 -9.02 -11.30 -12.35
N TRP A 65 -9.43 -10.20 -11.73
CA TRP A 65 -10.15 -9.11 -12.38
C TRP A 65 -9.24 -7.97 -12.78
N ILE A 66 -7.96 -8.03 -12.42
CA ILE A 66 -7.06 -6.90 -12.59
C ILE A 66 -5.70 -7.43 -13.08
N PRO A 67 -5.22 -7.09 -14.30
CA PRO A 67 -6.04 -6.55 -15.36
C PRO A 67 -7.17 -7.52 -15.72
N HIS A 68 -8.34 -7.00 -16.10
CA HIS A 68 -9.42 -7.84 -16.64
C HIS A 68 -8.85 -8.69 -17.78
N ALA A 69 -9.26 -9.97 -17.84
CA ALA A 69 -8.73 -10.94 -18.81
C ALA A 69 -8.64 -10.33 -20.24
N GLY A 70 -7.41 -10.19 -20.74
CA GLY A 70 -7.12 -9.54 -22.03
C GLY A 70 -6.46 -8.16 -21.96
N GLY A 71 -6.32 -7.56 -20.77
CA GLY A 71 -5.57 -6.33 -20.57
C GLY A 71 -4.05 -6.56 -20.49
N ASP A 72 -3.27 -5.58 -20.97
CA ASP A 72 -1.80 -5.58 -20.82
C ASP A 72 -1.43 -5.36 -19.34
N GLU A 73 -0.59 -6.25 -18.77
CA GLU A 73 -0.04 -6.14 -17.41
C GLU A 73 0.69 -4.81 -17.16
N LYS A 74 1.18 -4.17 -18.22
CA LYS A 74 1.83 -2.84 -18.16
C LYS A 74 0.83 -1.70 -17.91
N ASN A 75 -0.44 -1.89 -18.23
CA ASN A 75 -1.50 -0.90 -18.02
C ASN A 75 -2.16 -1.04 -16.65
N PHE A 76 -1.69 -1.97 -15.81
CA PHE A 76 -2.19 -2.13 -14.45
C PHE A 76 -1.60 -1.06 -13.51
N SER A 77 -2.49 -0.53 -12.68
CA SER A 77 -2.22 0.31 -11.52
C SER A 77 -1.19 -0.30 -10.55
N GLU A 78 -0.58 0.56 -9.75
CA GLU A 78 0.36 0.10 -8.72
C GLU A 78 -0.40 -0.65 -7.61
N CYS A 79 0.22 -1.64 -6.96
CA CYS A 79 -0.43 -2.41 -5.88
C CYS A 79 -0.98 -1.50 -4.76
N ILE A 80 -0.29 -0.38 -4.54
CA ILE A 80 -0.61 0.62 -3.51
C ILE A 80 -1.91 1.39 -3.77
N GLU A 81 -2.52 1.24 -4.95
CA GLU A 81 -3.82 1.84 -5.24
C GLU A 81 -4.97 1.09 -4.56
N CYS A 82 -4.78 -0.20 -4.25
CA CYS A 82 -5.76 -1.02 -3.54
C CYS A 82 -5.28 -1.46 -2.15
N HIS A 83 -3.95 -1.45 -1.93
CA HIS A 83 -3.30 -1.90 -0.70
C HIS A 83 -2.48 -0.78 -0.06
N SER A 84 -2.28 -0.84 1.25
CA SER A 84 -1.28 -0.02 1.94
C SER A 84 0.06 -0.75 1.98
N GLN A 85 1.15 -0.03 1.73
CA GLN A 85 2.48 -0.59 1.87
C GLN A 85 2.78 -0.95 3.34
N HIS A 86 3.36 -2.14 3.55
CA HIS A 86 3.82 -2.59 4.86
C HIS A 86 5.31 -2.24 5.08
N PRO A 87 5.78 -2.12 6.34
CA PRO A 87 7.20 -1.93 6.60
C PRO A 87 8.04 -3.12 6.09
N MET A 88 9.31 -2.87 5.80
CA MET A 88 10.27 -3.89 5.36
C MET A 88 11.43 -4.02 6.37
N PRO A 89 11.70 -5.21 6.92
CA PRO A 89 10.96 -6.47 6.72
C PRO A 89 9.57 -6.45 7.38
N PRO A 90 8.61 -7.26 6.89
CA PRO A 90 7.30 -7.36 7.52
C PRO A 90 7.42 -7.93 8.95
N LYS A 91 6.59 -7.43 9.86
CA LYS A 91 6.54 -7.95 11.24
C LYS A 91 6.04 -9.42 11.21
N PRO A 92 6.53 -10.29 12.11
CA PRO A 92 6.02 -11.66 12.22
C PRO A 92 4.50 -11.68 12.37
N GLY A 93 3.82 -12.50 11.56
CA GLY A 93 2.37 -12.61 11.56
C GLY A 93 1.61 -11.44 10.94
N TYR A 94 2.30 -10.51 10.24
CA TYR A 94 1.64 -9.43 9.52
C TYR A 94 0.63 -9.99 8.51
N LYS A 95 -0.60 -9.49 8.60
CA LYS A 95 -1.66 -9.70 7.62
C LYS A 95 -2.05 -8.34 7.11
N ASP A 96 -2.11 -8.20 5.81
CA ASP A 96 -2.64 -6.98 5.22
C ASP A 96 -4.16 -6.92 5.44
N THR A 97 -4.60 -5.87 6.12
CA THR A 97 -6.02 -5.56 6.37
C THR A 97 -6.47 -4.29 5.66
N SER A 98 -5.60 -3.71 4.83
CA SER A 98 -5.84 -2.45 4.13
C SER A 98 -6.44 -2.65 2.74
N ALA A 99 -6.37 -3.88 2.21
CA ALA A 99 -6.94 -4.24 0.92
C ALA A 99 -8.43 -3.89 0.86
N SER A 100 -8.83 -3.16 -0.18
CA SER A 100 -10.23 -2.78 -0.40
C SER A 100 -10.72 -3.20 -1.79
N LEU A 101 -11.99 -3.63 -1.87
CA LEU A 101 -12.71 -3.85 -3.13
C LEU A 101 -13.33 -2.56 -3.68
N GLU A 102 -13.26 -1.45 -2.94
CA GLU A 102 -13.85 -0.17 -3.34
C GLU A 102 -13.41 0.31 -4.73
N PRO A 103 -12.12 0.21 -5.14
CA PRO A 103 -11.72 0.56 -6.49
C PRO A 103 -12.41 -0.28 -7.56
N CYS A 104 -12.73 -1.55 -7.28
CA CYS A 104 -13.47 -2.41 -8.21
C CYS A 104 -14.91 -1.89 -8.41
N TYR A 105 -15.53 -1.36 -7.36
CA TYR A 105 -16.91 -0.86 -7.41
C TYR A 105 -17.08 0.46 -8.17
N ALA A 106 -15.99 1.15 -8.52
CA ALA A 106 -16.04 2.28 -9.46
C ALA A 106 -16.56 1.86 -10.84
N CYS A 107 -16.31 0.61 -11.25
CA CYS A 107 -16.84 0.04 -12.48
C CYS A 107 -17.95 -0.99 -12.21
N HIS A 108 -17.88 -1.72 -11.09
CA HIS A 108 -18.86 -2.70 -10.65
C HIS A 108 -19.92 -2.09 -9.71
N HIS A 109 -20.66 -1.09 -10.20
CA HIS A 109 -21.62 -0.31 -9.42
C HIS A 109 -22.84 -1.11 -8.90
N ASN A 110 -23.03 -2.36 -9.34
CA ASN A 110 -24.02 -3.28 -8.77
C ASN A 110 -23.47 -4.07 -7.55
N TYR A 111 -22.23 -3.79 -7.16
CA TYR A 111 -21.50 -4.46 -6.07
C TYR A 111 -21.36 -5.99 -6.27
N GLN A 112 -21.43 -6.45 -7.53
CA GLN A 112 -21.22 -7.84 -7.89
C GLN A 112 -19.95 -8.01 -8.73
N LEU A 113 -18.98 -8.73 -8.15
CA LEU A 113 -17.73 -9.13 -8.82
C LEU A 113 -17.90 -10.51 -9.46
N LYS A 114 -18.77 -10.59 -10.48
CA LYS A 114 -19.05 -11.79 -11.26
C LYS A 114 -18.55 -11.64 -12.68
N LYS A 115 -18.31 -12.75 -13.39
CA LYS A 115 -17.91 -12.71 -14.81
C LYS A 115 -19.03 -12.06 -15.61
N CYS A 116 -18.69 -11.19 -16.56
CA CYS A 116 -19.66 -10.59 -17.49
C CYS A 116 -20.54 -11.68 -18.13
N SER A 117 -19.92 -12.81 -18.48
CA SER A 117 -20.56 -14.00 -19.06
C SER A 117 -21.64 -14.65 -18.20
N SER A 118 -21.63 -14.40 -16.88
CA SER A 118 -22.65 -14.92 -15.95
C SER A 118 -23.99 -14.22 -16.08
N CYS A 119 -24.02 -13.01 -16.66
CA CYS A 119 -25.23 -12.21 -16.86
C CYS A 119 -25.49 -11.87 -18.33
N HIS A 120 -24.45 -11.71 -19.14
CA HIS A 120 -24.51 -11.41 -20.56
C HIS A 120 -23.83 -12.55 -21.33
N GLY A 121 -24.52 -13.24 -22.24
CA GLY A 121 -23.96 -14.41 -22.93
C GLY A 121 -22.58 -14.16 -23.60
N ALA A 122 -21.88 -15.24 -23.96
CA ALA A 122 -20.45 -15.26 -24.33
C ALA A 122 -19.97 -14.31 -25.45
N ASN A 123 -20.87 -13.59 -26.11
CA ASN A 123 -20.58 -12.72 -27.26
C ASN A 123 -20.48 -11.22 -26.91
N ASN A 124 -20.56 -10.84 -25.63
CA ASN A 124 -20.44 -9.45 -25.17
C ASN A 124 -19.36 -9.31 -24.09
N GLY A 125 -18.17 -9.84 -24.38
CA GLY A 125 -16.96 -9.69 -23.55
C GLY A 125 -16.08 -8.56 -24.06
#